data_AF-A0A2N9ATJ5-F1
#
_entry.id   AF-A0A2N9ATJ5-F1
#
_cell.length_a   1.000
_cell.length_b   1.000
_cell.length_c   1.000
_cell.angle_alpha   90.00
_cell.angle_beta   90.00
_cell.angle_gamma   90.00
#
_symmetry.space_group_name_H-M   'P 1'
#
loop_
_entity.id
_entity.type
_entity.pdbx_description
1 polymer ?
#
loop_
_entity_poly.entity_id
_entity_poly.type
_entity_poly.pdbx_seq_one_letter_code
_entity_poly.pdbx_strand_id
1 'polypeptide(L)'
;MATLRNMVLAAGLVALAFPALVAAAPGDDHSHAPPNGGQLKQIGAYEAELVVKGSEMTLHLVDEQERKVDAAKFSASAVVLAKGNEQRTVDLTPSGDNRLSGKIDFPVEG
;
A
#
# COMPACT_ATOMS: atom_id res chain seq x y z
N MET A 1 58.81 5.88 25.38
CA MET A 1 57.83 6.96 25.57
C MET A 1 57.72 7.75 24.27
N ALA A 2 56.59 7.63 23.58
CA ALA A 2 56.05 8.62 22.63
C ALA A 2 54.69 8.08 22.17
N THR A 3 53.65 8.35 22.95
CA THR A 3 52.25 8.20 22.57
C THR A 3 51.81 9.45 21.82
N LEU A 4 51.19 9.28 20.63
CA LEU A 4 50.01 9.99 20.12
C LEU A 4 49.98 9.91 18.57
N ARG A 5 48.87 9.44 18.01
CA ARG A 5 47.97 10.31 17.21
C ARG A 5 46.72 9.56 16.74
N ASN A 6 45.58 10.17 17.05
CA ASN A 6 44.27 9.89 16.49
C ASN A 6 44.30 9.74 14.97
N MET A 7 43.46 8.85 14.41
CA MET A 7 42.56 9.21 13.33
C MET A 7 41.47 8.14 13.16
N VAL A 8 40.24 8.55 13.47
CA VAL A 8 39.00 7.90 13.06
C VAL A 8 38.94 7.95 11.53
N LEU A 9 38.83 6.81 10.86
CA LEU A 9 38.38 6.77 9.46
C LEU A 9 36.90 6.40 9.44
N ALA A 10 36.08 7.40 9.17
CA ALA A 10 34.67 7.26 8.89
C ALA A 10 34.44 6.87 7.42
N ALA A 11 33.53 5.91 7.25
CA ALA A 11 32.47 5.81 6.24
C ALA A 11 32.76 6.10 4.75
N GLY A 12 32.37 5.13 3.91
CA GLY A 12 32.17 5.34 2.48
C GLY A 12 31.46 4.15 1.83
N LEU A 13 30.27 3.78 2.29
CA LEU A 13 29.41 2.82 1.57
C LEU A 13 28.42 3.63 0.74
N VAL A 14 28.75 3.85 -0.54
CA VAL A 14 27.84 4.47 -1.50
C VAL A 14 26.87 3.39 -1.97
N ALA A 15 25.70 3.31 -1.35
CA ALA A 15 24.57 2.55 -1.86
C ALA A 15 23.85 3.39 -2.91
N LEU A 16 24.06 3.05 -4.19
CA LEU A 16 23.27 3.59 -5.30
C LEU A 16 21.85 3.00 -5.20
N ALA A 17 20.93 3.76 -4.62
CA ALA A 17 19.51 3.45 -4.67
C ALA A 17 19.00 3.75 -6.09
N PHE A 18 18.69 2.70 -6.85
CA PHE A 18 17.95 2.80 -8.09
C PHE A 18 16.48 3.13 -7.75
N PRO A 19 15.87 4.19 -8.30
CA PRO A 19 14.43 4.35 -8.19
C PRO A 19 13.74 3.28 -9.04
N ALA A 20 12.92 2.45 -8.40
CA ALA A 20 12.03 1.52 -9.08
C ALA A 20 11.03 2.34 -9.92
N LEU A 21 11.10 2.17 -11.24
CA LEU A 21 10.15 2.76 -12.17
C LEU A 21 8.82 1.98 -12.06
N VAL A 22 7.85 2.54 -11.35
CA VAL A 22 6.48 2.02 -11.34
C VAL A 22 5.86 2.38 -12.69
N ALA A 23 5.57 1.36 -13.50
CA ALA A 23 4.86 1.53 -14.76
C ALA A 23 3.37 1.84 -14.46
N ALA A 24 2.94 3.07 -14.74
CA ALA A 24 1.53 3.42 -14.74
C ALA A 24 0.82 2.73 -15.92
N ALA A 25 -0.18 1.91 -15.64
CA ALA A 25 -1.08 1.38 -16.67
C ALA A 25 -2.04 2.48 -17.14
N PRO A 26 -2.41 2.54 -18.44
CA PRO A 26 -3.35 3.54 -18.93
C PRO A 26 -4.78 3.16 -18.51
N GLY A 27 -5.40 4.00 -17.70
CA GLY A 27 -6.80 3.89 -17.28
C GLY A 27 -7.39 5.29 -17.08
N ASP A 28 -8.68 5.41 -17.41
CA ASP A 28 -9.54 6.60 -17.54
C ASP A 28 -9.14 7.92 -16.84
N ASP A 29 -9.47 9.00 -17.57
CA ASP A 29 -9.09 10.42 -17.49
C ASP A 29 -9.45 11.18 -16.19
N HIS A 30 -9.65 10.51 -15.05
CA HIS A 30 -9.95 11.16 -13.75
C HIS A 30 -8.97 10.71 -12.66
N SER A 31 -7.77 10.29 -13.06
CA SER A 31 -6.76 9.74 -12.14
C SER A 31 -6.04 10.85 -11.37
N HIS A 32 -6.40 11.06 -10.11
CA HIS A 32 -5.64 11.85 -9.15
C HIS A 32 -4.65 10.99 -8.36
N ALA A 33 -3.70 11.63 -7.69
CA ALA A 33 -2.73 10.93 -6.87
C ALA A 33 -3.44 10.23 -5.68
N PRO A 34 -3.16 8.94 -5.41
CA PRO A 34 -3.77 8.23 -4.28
C PRO A 34 -3.41 8.93 -2.95
N PRO A 35 -4.39 9.41 -2.16
CA PRO A 35 -4.13 10.26 -0.99
C PRO A 35 -3.43 9.54 0.16
N ASN A 36 -3.49 8.20 0.22
CA ASN A 36 -2.86 7.38 1.25
C ASN A 36 -1.63 6.61 0.72
N GLY A 37 -1.21 6.86 -0.53
CA GLY A 37 -0.08 6.21 -1.18
C GLY A 37 -0.36 4.77 -1.67
N GLY A 38 -1.64 4.42 -1.82
CA GLY A 38 -2.09 3.12 -2.28
C GLY A 38 -2.30 3.04 -3.80
N GLN A 39 -3.09 2.05 -4.22
CA GLN A 39 -3.59 1.92 -5.59
C GLN A 39 -5.03 2.38 -5.65
N LEU A 40 -5.31 3.37 -6.49
CA LEU A 40 -6.63 3.97 -6.63
C LEU A 40 -7.38 3.36 -7.81
N LYS A 41 -8.67 3.07 -7.61
CA LYS A 41 -9.53 2.54 -8.67
C LYS A 41 -10.98 3.00 -8.50
N GLN A 42 -11.57 3.52 -9.57
CA GLN A 42 -13.01 3.78 -9.63
C GLN A 42 -13.81 2.45 -9.70
N ILE A 43 -14.84 2.35 -8.87
CA ILE A 43 -15.75 1.22 -8.74
C ILE A 43 -17.21 1.70 -8.71
N GLY A 44 -17.83 1.80 -9.89
CA GLY A 44 -19.16 2.39 -10.03
C GLY A 44 -19.17 3.85 -9.59
N ALA A 45 -20.05 4.22 -8.66
CA ALA A 45 -20.19 5.58 -8.12
C ALA A 45 -19.19 5.91 -6.98
N TYR A 46 -18.23 5.03 -6.73
CA TYR A 46 -17.22 5.21 -5.69
C TYR A 46 -15.82 5.10 -6.27
N GLU A 47 -14.86 5.61 -5.53
CA GLU A 47 -13.45 5.37 -5.75
C GLU A 47 -12.87 4.66 -4.52
N ALA A 48 -12.09 3.62 -4.78
CA ALA A 48 -11.48 2.79 -3.77
C ALA A 48 -9.96 2.87 -3.85
N GLU A 49 -9.32 3.23 -2.74
CA GLU A 49 -7.87 3.20 -2.60
C GLU A 49 -7.44 1.99 -1.76
N LEU A 50 -6.69 1.08 -2.36
CA LEU A 50 -6.10 -0.07 -1.68
C LEU A 50 -4.72 0.29 -1.13
N VAL A 51 -4.57 0.23 0.19
CA VAL A 51 -3.31 0.46 0.91
C VAL A 51 -2.91 -0.82 1.62
N VAL A 52 -1.67 -1.27 1.43
CA VAL A 52 -1.09 -2.41 2.15
C VAL A 52 0.11 -1.93 2.95
N LYS A 53 0.07 -2.11 4.27
CA LYS A 53 1.17 -1.75 5.19
C LYS A 53 1.46 -2.94 6.10
N GLY A 54 2.62 -3.57 5.91
CA GLY A 54 2.96 -4.80 6.61
C GLY A 54 1.93 -5.89 6.34
N SER A 55 1.29 -6.40 7.39
CA SER A 55 0.24 -7.43 7.29
C SER A 55 -1.18 -6.84 7.21
N GLU A 56 -1.34 -5.52 7.14
CA GLU A 56 -2.65 -4.88 7.12
C GLU A 56 -3.00 -4.39 5.71
N MET A 57 -4.15 -4.83 5.22
CA MET A 57 -4.76 -4.36 3.99
C MET A 57 -5.93 -3.45 4.36
N THR A 58 -5.98 -2.25 3.78
CA THR A 58 -7.05 -1.28 4.00
C THR A 58 -7.58 -0.79 2.66
N LEU A 59 -8.89 -0.72 2.53
CA LEU A 59 -9.59 -0.11 1.41
C LEU A 59 -10.25 1.18 1.90
N HIS A 60 -9.85 2.32 1.36
CA HIS A 60 -10.49 3.62 1.62
C HIS A 60 -11.53 3.89 0.54
N LEU A 61 -12.74 4.31 0.93
CA LEU A 61 -13.84 4.60 0.01
C LEU A 61 -14.18 6.08 -0.02
N VAL A 62 -14.28 6.65 -1.21
CA VAL A 62 -14.80 8.00 -1.44
C VAL A 62 -15.82 8.01 -2.56
N ASP A 63 -16.64 9.05 -2.64
CA ASP A 63 -17.51 9.28 -3.80
C ASP A 63 -16.77 10.00 -4.93
N GLU A 64 -17.44 10.20 -6.07
CA GLU A 64 -16.89 10.91 -7.24
C GLU A 64 -16.49 12.37 -6.96
N GLN A 65 -16.82 12.93 -5.79
CA GLN A 65 -16.39 14.26 -5.34
C GLN A 65 -15.32 14.17 -4.23
N GLU A 66 -14.65 13.02 -4.11
CA GLU A 66 -13.62 12.71 -3.11
C GLU A 66 -14.11 12.82 -1.65
N ARG A 67 -15.43 12.76 -1.42
CA ARG A 67 -15.98 12.81 -0.06
C ARG A 67 -15.99 11.41 0.54
N LYS A 68 -15.60 11.33 1.82
CA LYS A 68 -15.62 10.07 2.58
C LYS A 68 -17.02 9.45 2.58
N VAL A 69 -17.09 8.18 2.19
CA VAL A 69 -18.30 7.37 2.24
C VAL A 69 -18.26 6.49 3.49
N ASP A 70 -19.35 6.43 4.26
CA ASP A 70 -19.44 5.54 5.43
C ASP A 70 -19.31 4.07 5.00
N ALA A 71 -18.22 3.43 5.43
CA ALA A 71 -17.90 2.06 5.05
C ALA A 71 -18.75 1.01 5.77
N ALA A 72 -19.54 1.38 6.79
CA ALA A 72 -20.33 0.44 7.60
C ALA A 72 -21.35 -0.40 6.80
N LYS A 73 -21.72 0.05 5.60
CA LYS A 73 -22.67 -0.63 4.70
C LYS A 73 -22.00 -1.53 3.66
N PHE A 74 -20.66 -1.63 3.69
CA PHE A 74 -19.89 -2.34 2.70
C PHE A 74 -19.14 -3.51 3.31
N SER A 75 -18.84 -4.47 2.45
CA SER A 75 -17.83 -5.51 2.66
C SER A 75 -17.06 -5.68 1.36
N ALA A 76 -15.85 -6.21 1.45
CA ALA A 76 -15.05 -6.55 0.28
C ALA A 76 -14.23 -7.81 0.57
N SER A 77 -13.77 -8.45 -0.50
CA SER A 77 -12.77 -9.51 -0.41
C SER A 77 -11.69 -9.21 -1.44
N ALA A 78 -10.44 -9.45 -1.06
CA ALA A 78 -9.29 -9.36 -1.94
C ALA A 78 -8.69 -10.74 -2.14
N VAL A 79 -8.42 -11.11 -3.39
CA VAL A 79 -7.64 -12.31 -3.72
C VAL A 79 -6.17 -11.90 -3.83
N VAL A 80 -5.35 -12.51 -2.99
CA VAL A 80 -3.91 -12.27 -2.90
C VAL A 80 -3.18 -13.49 -3.46
N LEU A 81 -2.19 -13.25 -4.31
CA LEU A 81 -1.24 -14.28 -4.71
C LEU A 81 -0.21 -14.47 -3.60
N ALA A 82 -0.36 -15.55 -2.84
CA ALA A 82 0.53 -15.95 -1.77
C ALA A 82 1.75 -16.71 -2.32
N LYS A 83 2.71 -16.97 -1.43
CA LYS A 83 3.92 -17.74 -1.74
C LYS A 83 3.59 -19.08 -2.39
N GLY A 84 4.37 -19.46 -3.41
CA GLY A 84 4.15 -20.73 -4.12
C GLY A 84 2.99 -20.68 -5.13
N ASN A 85 2.59 -19.48 -5.57
CA ASN A 85 1.53 -19.25 -6.56
C ASN A 85 0.14 -19.70 -6.08
N GLU A 86 -0.09 -19.70 -4.77
CA GLU A 86 -1.38 -20.01 -4.17
C GLU A 86 -2.27 -18.76 -4.14
N GLN A 87 -3.56 -18.89 -4.45
CA GLN A 87 -4.52 -17.81 -4.24
C GLN A 87 -5.13 -17.90 -2.85
N ARG A 88 -5.10 -16.80 -2.11
CA ARG A 88 -5.67 -16.68 -0.76
C ARG A 88 -6.60 -15.50 -0.71
N THR A 89 -7.75 -15.66 -0.08
CA THR A 89 -8.72 -14.58 0.09
C THR A 89 -8.51 -13.89 1.43
N VAL A 90 -8.51 -12.56 1.42
CA VAL A 90 -8.57 -11.70 2.60
C VAL A 90 -9.92 -11.02 2.58
N ASP A 91 -10.72 -11.25 3.61
CA ASP A 91 -11.96 -10.51 3.81
C ASP A 91 -11.68 -9.16 4.47
N LEU A 92 -12.30 -8.12 3.92
CA LEU A 92 -12.21 -6.74 4.36
C LEU A 92 -13.55 -6.34 4.98
N THR A 93 -13.50 -5.94 6.24
CA THR A 93 -14.69 -5.58 7.03
C THR A 93 -14.59 -4.14 7.52
N PRO A 94 -15.71 -3.47 7.84
CA PRO A 94 -15.69 -2.09 8.31
C PRO A 94 -14.73 -1.87 9.49
N SER A 95 -13.81 -0.92 9.33
CA SER A 95 -12.79 -0.53 10.32
C SER A 95 -12.88 0.95 10.71
N GLY A 96 -14.09 1.50 10.59
CA GLY A 96 -14.44 2.87 10.93
C GLY A 96 -14.25 3.87 9.79
N ASP A 97 -14.92 5.02 9.91
CA ASP A 97 -14.97 6.07 8.88
C ASP A 97 -15.33 5.50 7.50
N ASN A 98 -14.43 5.68 6.54
CA ASN A 98 -14.55 5.24 5.18
C ASN A 98 -13.64 4.05 4.84
N ARG A 99 -13.33 3.21 5.84
CA ARG A 99 -12.37 2.12 5.69
C ARG A 99 -12.99 0.75 5.85
N LEU A 100 -12.56 -0.16 4.98
CA LEU A 100 -12.61 -1.60 5.21
C LEU A 100 -11.19 -2.09 5.46
N SER A 101 -10.98 -2.99 6.41
CA SER A 101 -9.66 -3.56 6.69
C SER A 101 -9.71 -5.09 6.86
N GLY A 102 -8.59 -5.72 6.52
CA GLY A 102 -8.38 -7.16 6.58
C GLY A 102 -6.91 -7.47 6.82
N LYS A 103 -6.63 -8.60 7.47
CA LYS A 103 -5.26 -9.01 7.81
C LYS A 103 -4.75 -10.05 6.80
N ILE A 104 -3.53 -9.83 6.32
CA ILE A 104 -2.75 -10.82 5.57
C ILE A 104 -1.94 -11.61 6.60
N ASP A 105 -2.41 -12.82 6.92
CA ASP A 105 -1.79 -13.71 7.92
C ASP A 105 -1.01 -14.88 7.30
N PHE A 106 -0.76 -14.81 5.99
CA PHE A 106 -0.01 -15.78 5.21
C PHE A 106 1.18 -15.12 4.50
N PRO A 107 2.22 -15.90 4.15
CA PRO A 107 3.39 -15.36 3.44
C PRO A 107 3.03 -14.97 2.01
N VAL A 108 3.50 -13.79 1.59
CA VAL A 108 3.45 -13.30 0.21
C VAL A 108 4.86 -13.24 -0.38
N GLU A 109 4.98 -13.42 -1.69
CA GLU A 109 6.21 -13.11 -2.42
C GLU A 109 6.21 -11.61 -2.74
N GLY A 110 7.34 -10.94 -2.48
CA GLY A 110 7.51 -9.49 -2.66
C GLY A 110 8.21 -9.16 -3.96
#